data_AF-A0A955ISC0-F1
#
_entry.id   AF-A0A955ISC0-F1
#
_cell.length_a   1.000
_cell.length_b   1.000
_cell.length_c   1.000
_cell.angle_alpha   90.00
_cell.angle_beta   90.00
_cell.angle_gamma   90.00
#
_symmetry.space_group_name_H-M   'P 1'
#
loop_
_entity.id
_entity.type
_entity.pdbx_description
1 polymer ?
#
loop_
_entity_poly.entity_id
_entity_poly.type
_entity_poly.pdbx_seq_one_letter_code
_entity_poly.pdbx_strand_id
1 'polypeptide(L)'
;MLISPVLQVAMLLEPRLTDVWTPNVALDTIASRVASDPSWHRPQVVLDALKDPWTLDVVATRALETTSLDDTIRQAGAFMGIDARGSRLATFGDVRREVLASFEPLDEEAKRDTFEYATEYFRDFYPHHNGLPESSVARHERSRTCVRRWNEEVDRARLLHAASELVRLANEFEFPEGSFQKPRIMEVDGVRALIGTMGDDHHELTADIHIVCDPGGDDTYTGALGATSSPDQGLSIIIDRAGNDTYDGIECGLATGRLGIGMIFDRAGDDTYRGSVGGPASAFV
;
A
#
# COMPACT_ATOMS: atom_id res chain seq x y z
N MET A 1 21.40 1.05 13.84
CA MET A 1 20.54 2.18 14.27
C MET A 1 19.88 2.71 13.02
N LEU A 2 18.55 2.53 12.89
CA LEU A 2 17.79 2.90 11.68
C LEU A 2 17.86 4.42 11.46
N ILE A 3 18.11 4.83 10.23
CA ILE A 3 18.00 6.22 9.81
C ILE A 3 16.51 6.59 9.93
N SER A 4 16.17 7.60 10.75
CA SER A 4 14.78 8.08 10.85
C SER A 4 14.27 8.44 9.45
N PRO A 5 13.04 8.05 9.07
CA PRO A 5 12.43 8.41 7.79
C PRO A 5 12.47 9.91 7.49
N VAL A 6 12.37 10.75 8.54
CA VAL A 6 12.47 12.21 8.44
C VAL A 6 13.85 12.66 7.97
N LEU A 7 14.90 11.94 8.37
CA LEU A 7 16.26 12.23 7.93
C LEU A 7 16.49 11.79 6.48
N GLN A 8 15.82 10.73 6.02
CA GLN A 8 15.82 10.35 4.61
C GLN A 8 15.12 11.41 3.74
N VAL A 9 14.01 11.99 4.21
CA VAL A 9 13.33 13.10 3.53
C VAL A 9 14.20 14.36 3.53
N ALA A 10 14.88 14.68 4.63
CA ALA A 10 15.82 15.81 4.69
C ALA A 10 17.01 15.61 3.73
N MET A 11 17.51 14.38 3.55
CA MET A 11 18.57 14.05 2.59
C MET A 11 18.10 14.12 1.13
N LEU A 12 16.82 13.88 0.86
CA LEU A 12 16.21 14.03 -0.47
C LEU A 12 15.99 15.50 -0.85
N LEU A 13 15.60 16.33 0.12
CA LEU A 13 15.39 17.76 -0.08
C LEU A 13 16.71 18.54 -0.13
N GLU A 14 17.73 18.07 0.60
CA GLU A 14 19.06 18.67 0.66
C GLU A 14 20.16 17.61 0.49
N PRO A 15 20.55 17.32 -0.77
CA PRO A 15 21.52 16.26 -1.09
C PRO A 15 22.85 16.41 -0.35
N ARG A 16 23.27 17.63 -0.02
CA ARG A 16 24.49 17.93 0.76
C ARG A 16 24.46 17.37 2.19
N LEU A 17 23.29 17.06 2.73
CA LEU A 17 23.18 16.42 4.03
C LEU A 17 23.84 15.03 4.04
N THR A 18 23.89 14.35 2.89
CA THR A 18 24.59 13.06 2.72
C THR A 18 26.10 13.16 2.89
N ASP A 19 26.69 14.33 2.61
CA ASP A 19 28.15 14.55 2.72
C ASP A 19 28.60 14.75 4.18
N VAL A 20 27.68 15.16 5.06
CA VAL A 20 27.96 15.52 6.46
C VAL A 20 27.41 14.52 7.46
N TRP A 21 26.36 13.80 7.08
CA TRP A 21 25.74 12.81 7.94
C TRP A 21 26.59 11.54 8.01
N THR A 22 26.96 11.17 9.24
CA THR A 22 27.47 9.83 9.53
C THR A 22 26.83 9.33 10.83
N PRO A 23 26.65 8.00 11.01
CA PRO A 23 25.97 7.44 12.18
C PRO A 23 26.55 7.86 13.55
N ASN A 24 27.78 8.39 13.58
CA ASN A 24 28.51 8.74 14.79
C ASN A 24 28.66 10.26 15.01
N VAL A 25 28.09 11.11 14.16
CA VAL A 25 28.14 12.56 14.33
C VAL A 25 26.91 13.01 15.13
N ALA A 26 27.13 13.80 16.19
CA ALA A 26 26.06 14.35 17.01
C ALA A 26 25.16 15.31 16.19
N LEU A 27 23.84 15.20 16.37
CA LEU A 27 22.85 16.02 15.64
C LEU A 27 23.10 17.53 15.82
N ASP A 28 23.53 17.97 17.01
CA ASP A 28 23.89 19.36 17.28
C ASP A 28 25.06 19.87 16.42
N THR A 29 25.98 18.98 16.04
CA THR A 29 27.09 19.32 15.14
C THR A 29 26.59 19.55 13.70
N ILE A 30 25.60 18.78 13.26
CA ILE A 30 24.95 18.94 11.96
C ILE A 30 24.13 20.24 11.95
N ALA A 31 23.33 20.47 13.00
CA ALA A 31 22.53 21.68 13.16
C ALA A 31 23.39 22.95 13.16
N SER A 32 24.52 22.94 13.87
CA SER A 32 25.44 24.09 13.90
C SER A 32 26.05 24.40 12.54
N ARG A 33 26.33 23.38 11.70
CA ARG A 33 26.87 23.57 10.35
C ARG A 33 25.82 24.15 9.40
N VAL A 34 24.61 23.57 9.39
CA VAL A 34 23.47 24.05 8.58
C VAL A 34 23.12 25.50 8.92
N ALA A 35 23.18 25.88 10.20
CA ALA A 35 22.92 27.25 10.62
C ALA A 35 24.05 28.25 10.23
N SER A 36 25.28 27.77 10.05
CA SER A 36 26.46 28.60 9.77
C SER A 36 26.80 28.77 8.29
N ASP A 37 26.26 27.90 7.42
CA ASP A 37 26.55 27.89 5.99
C ASP A 37 25.32 28.37 5.18
N PRO A 38 25.36 29.59 4.61
CA PRO A 38 24.22 30.17 3.90
C PRO A 38 23.97 29.53 2.52
N SER A 39 24.81 28.60 2.07
CA SER A 39 24.67 27.96 0.75
C SER A 39 23.62 26.83 0.69
N TRP A 40 22.97 26.52 1.82
CA TRP A 40 21.91 25.53 1.92
C TRP A 40 20.57 26.08 1.41
N HIS A 41 19.89 25.30 0.57
CA HIS A 41 18.57 25.57 0.05
C HIS A 41 17.48 25.11 1.04
N ARG A 42 17.09 26.03 1.93
CA ARG A 42 16.07 25.86 3.01
C ARG A 42 16.62 25.24 4.31
N PRO A 43 17.63 25.87 4.94
CA PRO A 43 18.26 25.35 6.17
C PRO A 43 17.28 25.17 7.32
N GLN A 44 16.20 25.97 7.38
CA GLN A 44 15.22 25.89 8.46
C GLN A 44 14.46 24.55 8.50
N VAL A 45 14.16 23.96 7.33
CA VAL A 45 13.48 22.65 7.25
C VAL A 45 14.34 21.54 7.84
N VAL A 46 15.65 21.58 7.57
CA VAL A 46 16.63 20.65 8.13
C VAL A 46 16.78 20.86 9.64
N LEU A 47 16.82 22.12 10.11
CA LEU A 47 16.94 22.44 11.53
C LEU A 47 15.71 22.02 12.34
N ASP A 48 14.51 22.13 11.78
CA ASP A 48 13.28 21.72 12.44
C ASP A 48 13.18 20.19 12.53
N ALA A 49 13.55 19.48 11.46
CA ALA A 49 13.67 18.02 11.45
C ALA A 49 14.69 17.46 12.45
N LEU A 50 15.76 18.23 12.76
CA LEU A 50 16.80 17.84 13.72
C LEU A 50 16.38 18.09 15.19
N LYS A 51 15.49 19.04 15.46
CA LYS A 51 15.05 19.41 16.82
C LYS A 51 14.00 18.47 17.38
N ASP A 52 13.14 17.95 16.52
CA ASP A 52 12.15 16.94 16.88
C ASP A 52 11.95 15.99 15.69
N PRO A 53 12.55 14.79 15.73
CA PRO A 53 12.47 13.83 14.64
C PRO A 53 11.05 13.30 14.36
N TRP A 54 10.04 13.70 15.16
CA TRP A 54 8.69 13.13 15.13
C TRP A 54 7.55 14.16 15.09
N THR A 55 7.75 15.46 15.35
CA THR A 55 6.65 16.43 15.31
C THR A 55 6.48 17.14 13.96
N LEU A 56 5.47 16.73 13.20
CA LEU A 56 4.74 17.59 12.26
C LEU A 56 3.25 17.65 12.67
N ASP A 57 3.00 18.07 13.91
CA ASP A 57 1.66 17.99 14.56
C ASP A 57 1.06 19.36 14.95
N VAL A 58 1.28 20.43 14.17
CA VAL A 58 0.90 21.81 14.59
C VAL A 58 -0.10 22.55 13.67
N VAL A 59 -0.87 21.87 12.79
CA VAL A 59 -1.81 22.60 11.90
C VAL A 59 -3.30 22.26 12.03
N ALA A 60 -3.75 21.27 12.82
CA ALA A 60 -5.16 20.86 12.76
C ALA A 60 -5.98 20.90 14.06
N THR A 61 -5.60 21.70 15.07
CA THR A 61 -6.47 21.92 16.24
C THR A 61 -7.23 23.23 16.12
N ARG A 62 -8.43 23.21 15.49
CA ARG A 62 -9.58 24.07 15.81
C ARG A 62 -10.77 23.79 14.89
N ALA A 63 -11.96 23.81 15.50
CA ALA A 63 -13.33 23.72 14.94
C ALA A 63 -13.92 22.30 14.97
N LEU A 64 -15.09 22.01 15.53
CA LEU A 64 -16.16 22.79 16.19
C LEU A 64 -17.08 21.79 16.95
N GLU A 65 -17.81 22.28 17.95
CA GLU A 65 -18.80 21.55 18.75
C GLU A 65 -20.22 21.53 18.13
N THR A 66 -20.98 20.46 18.45
CA THR A 66 -22.46 20.23 18.36
C THR A 66 -23.08 20.18 16.94
N THR A 67 -24.01 19.29 16.53
CA THR A 67 -25.27 18.77 17.13
C THR A 67 -25.73 17.46 16.41
N SER A 68 -26.70 16.73 16.99
CA SER A 68 -27.21 15.37 16.70
C SER A 68 -27.28 14.89 15.23
N LEU A 69 -26.60 13.77 14.95
CA LEU A 69 -26.80 12.88 13.79
C LEU A 69 -26.43 11.44 14.19
N ASP A 70 -27.17 10.44 13.69
CA ASP A 70 -27.22 9.03 14.11
C ASP A 70 -25.91 8.35 14.57
N ASP A 71 -26.00 7.52 15.62
CA ASP A 71 -24.89 6.73 16.19
C ASP A 71 -24.14 5.87 15.16
N THR A 72 -24.83 5.41 14.12
CA THR A 72 -24.23 4.67 13.00
C THR A 72 -23.26 5.54 12.17
N ILE A 73 -23.59 6.82 11.96
CA ILE A 73 -22.74 7.78 11.24
C ILE A 73 -21.58 8.23 12.13
N ARG A 74 -21.76 8.25 13.47
CA ARG A 74 -20.70 8.57 14.42
C ARG A 74 -19.67 7.44 14.55
N GLN A 75 -20.11 6.19 14.60
CA GLN A 75 -19.23 5.02 14.59
C GLN A 75 -18.51 4.90 13.25
N ALA A 76 -19.22 5.08 12.13
CA ALA A 76 -18.60 5.16 10.80
C ALA A 76 -17.61 6.33 10.67
N GLY A 77 -17.97 7.52 11.14
CA GLY A 77 -17.13 8.72 11.06
C GLY A 77 -15.89 8.67 11.94
N ALA A 78 -15.97 8.06 13.13
CA ALA A 78 -14.82 7.79 13.99
C ALA A 78 -13.94 6.64 13.45
N PHE A 79 -14.55 5.65 12.79
CA PHE A 79 -13.85 4.55 12.12
C PHE A 79 -13.14 4.99 10.83
N MET A 80 -13.68 6.00 10.13
CA MET A 80 -13.22 6.41 8.80
C MET A 80 -12.48 7.76 8.77
N GLY A 81 -12.36 8.47 9.90
CA GLY A 81 -12.27 9.94 9.87
C GLY A 81 -11.05 10.63 10.46
N ILE A 82 -10.06 9.91 11.03
CA ILE A 82 -8.73 10.33 11.53
C ILE A 82 -8.40 9.41 12.71
N ASP A 83 -7.36 8.57 12.62
CA ASP A 83 -6.77 7.95 13.82
C ASP A 83 -6.06 9.02 14.67
N ALA A 84 -5.56 8.68 15.86
CA ALA A 84 -4.92 9.67 16.75
C ALA A 84 -3.72 10.41 16.13
N ARG A 85 -3.31 10.05 14.91
CA ARG A 85 -2.17 10.53 14.13
C ARG A 85 -2.52 11.07 12.73
N GLY A 86 -3.80 11.13 12.32
CA GLY A 86 -4.24 11.83 11.10
C GLY A 86 -4.54 10.98 9.85
N SER A 87 -4.49 9.65 9.91
CA SER A 87 -4.70 8.80 8.71
C SER A 87 -6.17 8.75 8.27
N ARG A 88 -6.46 8.90 6.96
CA ARG A 88 -7.82 8.95 6.38
C ARG A 88 -8.00 7.89 5.30
N LEU A 89 -9.19 7.25 5.23
CA LEU A 89 -9.57 6.41 4.07
C LEU A 89 -9.50 7.17 2.74
N ALA A 90 -9.77 8.48 2.75
CA ALA A 90 -9.58 9.35 1.59
C ALA A 90 -8.11 9.37 1.11
N THR A 91 -7.12 9.22 2.00
CA THR A 91 -5.71 9.14 1.63
C THR A 91 -5.38 7.86 0.87
N PHE A 92 -6.11 6.76 1.12
CA PHE A 92 -6.01 5.58 0.25
C PHE A 92 -6.61 5.84 -1.14
N GLY A 93 -7.62 6.72 -1.25
CA GLY A 93 -8.15 7.20 -2.53
C GLY A 93 -7.10 7.97 -3.32
N ASP A 94 -6.36 8.87 -2.66
CA ASP A 94 -5.21 9.57 -3.25
C ASP A 94 -4.14 8.60 -3.75
N VAL A 95 -3.74 7.63 -2.90
CA VAL A 95 -2.77 6.58 -3.28
C VAL A 95 -3.28 5.78 -4.47
N ARG A 96 -4.54 5.36 -4.48
CA ARG A 96 -5.15 4.63 -5.60
C ARG A 96 -5.06 5.42 -6.90
N ARG A 97 -5.34 6.73 -6.86
CA ARG A 97 -5.23 7.61 -8.04
C ARG A 97 -3.79 7.70 -8.54
N GLU A 98 -2.81 7.80 -7.65
CA GLU A 98 -1.39 7.80 -8.00
C GLU A 98 -0.95 6.46 -8.62
N VAL A 99 -1.43 5.34 -8.08
CA VAL A 99 -1.15 4.01 -8.64
C VAL A 99 -1.74 3.89 -10.05
N LEU A 100 -3.01 4.22 -10.25
CA LEU A 100 -3.64 4.15 -11.58
C LEU A 100 -2.92 5.05 -12.59
N ALA A 101 -2.53 6.25 -12.17
CA ALA A 101 -1.81 7.19 -13.02
C ALA A 101 -0.40 6.71 -13.41
N SER A 102 0.21 5.76 -12.67
CA SER A 102 1.48 5.15 -13.07
C SER A 102 1.36 4.22 -14.29
N PHE A 103 0.15 3.75 -14.59
CA PHE A 103 -0.16 2.86 -15.71
C PHE A 103 -0.87 3.57 -16.87
N GLU A 104 -1.14 4.87 -16.75
CA GLU A 104 -1.81 5.67 -17.79
C GLU A 104 -1.10 5.64 -19.17
N PRO A 105 0.25 5.57 -19.26
CA PRO A 105 0.91 5.46 -20.55
C PRO A 105 0.63 4.14 -21.31
N LEU A 106 0.23 3.07 -20.61
CA LEU A 106 -0.15 1.81 -21.25
C LEU A 106 -1.51 1.97 -21.94
N ASP A 107 -1.64 1.47 -23.18
CA ASP A 107 -2.94 1.39 -23.83
C ASP A 107 -3.82 0.27 -23.23
N GLU A 108 -5.10 0.33 -23.57
CA GLU A 108 -6.11 -0.61 -23.07
C GLU A 108 -5.84 -2.07 -23.47
N GLU A 109 -5.12 -2.30 -24.57
CA GLU A 109 -4.72 -3.66 -24.98
C GLU A 109 -3.65 -4.20 -24.04
N ALA A 110 -2.58 -3.45 -23.78
CA ALA A 110 -1.57 -3.84 -22.81
C ALA A 110 -2.13 -4.02 -21.40
N LYS A 111 -3.09 -3.16 -21.00
CA LYS A 111 -3.75 -3.31 -19.71
C LYS A 111 -4.53 -4.62 -19.64
N ARG A 112 -5.33 -4.96 -20.65
CA ARG A 112 -6.08 -6.23 -20.71
C ARG A 112 -5.16 -7.45 -20.74
N ASP A 113 -4.13 -7.43 -21.58
CA ASP A 113 -3.16 -8.52 -21.72
C ASP A 113 -2.43 -8.82 -20.41
N THR A 114 -2.26 -7.81 -19.54
CA THR A 114 -1.65 -8.00 -18.22
C THR A 114 -2.48 -8.94 -17.34
N PHE A 115 -3.81 -8.86 -17.41
CA PHE A 115 -4.71 -9.70 -16.61
C PHE A 115 -5.02 -11.03 -17.29
N GLU A 116 -5.28 -11.02 -18.59
CA GLU A 116 -5.66 -12.22 -19.35
C GLU A 116 -4.55 -13.29 -19.34
N TYR A 117 -3.29 -12.87 -19.38
CA TYR A 117 -2.13 -13.76 -19.48
C TYR A 117 -1.29 -13.79 -18.20
N ALA A 118 -1.78 -13.27 -17.07
CA ALA A 118 -1.05 -13.19 -15.80
C ALA A 118 -0.41 -14.54 -15.39
N THR A 119 -1.20 -15.61 -15.44
CA THR A 119 -0.77 -16.99 -15.15
C THR A 119 0.35 -17.45 -16.09
N GLU A 120 0.30 -17.05 -17.35
CA GLU A 120 1.31 -17.40 -18.35
C GLU A 120 2.64 -16.73 -18.04
N TYR A 121 2.62 -15.45 -17.66
CA TYR A 121 3.82 -14.73 -17.24
C TYR A 121 4.49 -15.39 -16.04
N PHE A 122 3.72 -15.83 -15.04
CA PHE A 122 4.29 -16.55 -13.90
C PHE A 122 4.93 -17.86 -14.32
N ARG A 123 4.24 -18.67 -15.13
CA ARG A 123 4.76 -19.97 -15.58
C ARG A 123 6.02 -19.82 -16.45
N ASP A 124 6.08 -18.77 -17.25
CA ASP A 124 7.20 -18.50 -18.15
C ASP A 124 8.40 -17.87 -17.40
N PHE A 125 8.19 -17.23 -16.25
CA PHE A 125 9.27 -16.69 -15.39
C PHE A 125 10.01 -17.79 -14.59
N TYR A 126 9.43 -18.99 -14.43
CA TYR A 126 10.11 -20.12 -13.80
C TYR A 126 11.13 -20.75 -14.77
N PRO A 127 12.45 -20.71 -14.46
CA PRO A 127 13.52 -20.95 -15.43
C PRO A 127 13.76 -22.44 -15.80
N HIS A 128 12.75 -23.32 -15.73
CA HIS A 128 12.95 -24.77 -15.87
C HIS A 128 12.19 -25.48 -17.00
N HIS A 129 11.45 -24.79 -17.86
CA HIS A 129 10.85 -25.45 -19.03
C HIS A 129 11.71 -25.35 -20.29
N ASN A 130 12.80 -26.13 -20.31
CA ASN A 130 13.47 -26.50 -21.55
C ASN A 130 12.56 -27.44 -22.36
N GLY A 131 11.95 -26.93 -23.44
CA GLY A 131 11.21 -27.75 -24.41
C GLY A 131 9.74 -27.38 -24.63
N LEU A 132 9.44 -26.08 -24.72
CA LEU A 132 8.08 -25.64 -25.01
C LEU A 132 7.70 -25.88 -26.50
N PRO A 133 6.48 -26.37 -26.81
CA PRO A 133 5.99 -26.60 -28.18
C PRO A 133 5.94 -25.32 -29.04
N GLU A 134 5.82 -25.42 -30.38
CA GLU A 134 5.70 -24.26 -31.28
C GLU A 134 4.55 -23.30 -30.93
N SER A 135 3.47 -23.80 -30.30
CA SER A 135 2.38 -22.96 -29.76
C SER A 135 2.84 -21.99 -28.66
N SER A 136 4.05 -22.16 -28.13
CA SER A 136 4.65 -21.32 -27.11
C SER A 136 5.48 -20.17 -27.68
N VAL A 137 5.81 -20.14 -28.99
CA VAL A 137 6.59 -19.03 -29.57
C VAL A 137 5.78 -17.74 -29.59
N ALA A 138 4.56 -17.76 -30.15
CA ALA A 138 3.67 -16.60 -30.17
C ALA A 138 3.29 -16.13 -28.75
N ARG A 139 3.13 -17.08 -27.82
CA ARG A 139 2.91 -16.80 -26.39
C ARG A 139 4.12 -16.13 -25.74
N HIS A 140 5.33 -16.61 -26.03
CA HIS A 140 6.57 -16.04 -25.51
C HIS A 140 6.81 -14.64 -26.09
N GLU A 141 6.56 -14.42 -27.38
CA GLU A 141 6.66 -13.10 -28.02
C GLU A 141 5.69 -12.09 -27.41
N ARG A 142 4.44 -12.49 -27.14
CA ARG A 142 3.48 -11.66 -26.41
C ARG A 142 3.95 -11.34 -24.99
N SER A 143 4.41 -12.35 -24.23
CA SER A 143 4.93 -12.16 -22.88
C SER A 143 6.12 -11.20 -22.84
N ARG A 144 7.06 -11.35 -23.77
CA ARG A 144 8.19 -10.43 -23.93
C ARG A 144 7.74 -9.01 -24.28
N THR A 145 6.73 -8.89 -25.14
CA THR A 145 6.17 -7.59 -25.51
C THR A 145 5.54 -6.91 -24.31
N CYS A 146 4.72 -7.63 -23.54
CA CYS A 146 4.07 -7.12 -22.33
C CYS A 146 5.12 -6.65 -21.30
N VAL A 147 6.09 -7.51 -20.96
CA VAL A 147 7.18 -7.17 -20.04
C VAL A 147 8.00 -5.98 -20.53
N ARG A 148 8.30 -5.89 -21.83
CA ARG A 148 8.99 -4.72 -22.39
C ARG A 148 8.18 -3.45 -22.19
N ARG A 149 6.88 -3.47 -22.49
CA ARG A 149 5.99 -2.33 -22.32
C ARG A 149 5.91 -1.91 -20.85
N TRP A 150 5.80 -2.84 -19.91
CA TRP A 150 5.87 -2.49 -18.48
C TRP A 150 7.18 -1.78 -18.13
N ASN A 151 8.32 -2.28 -18.64
CA ASN A 151 9.63 -1.68 -18.38
C ASN A 151 9.81 -0.27 -18.96
N GLU A 152 9.17 0.01 -20.10
CA GLU A 152 9.39 1.25 -20.86
C GLU A 152 8.30 2.31 -20.62
N GLU A 153 7.07 1.90 -20.34
CA GLU A 153 5.89 2.78 -20.31
C GLU A 153 5.39 3.07 -18.88
N VAL A 154 5.60 2.17 -17.91
CA VAL A 154 5.11 2.39 -16.53
C VAL A 154 5.95 3.43 -15.80
N ASP A 155 5.29 4.39 -15.15
CA ASP A 155 5.96 5.35 -14.27
C ASP A 155 6.31 4.69 -12.94
N ARG A 156 7.45 4.00 -12.93
CA ARG A 156 7.96 3.26 -11.77
C ARG A 156 8.25 4.15 -10.57
N ALA A 157 8.69 5.38 -10.79
CA ALA A 157 8.97 6.30 -9.70
C ALA A 157 7.67 6.66 -8.96
N ARG A 158 6.62 6.96 -9.72
CA ARG A 158 5.28 7.20 -9.18
C ARG A 158 4.71 5.97 -8.47
N LEU A 159 4.82 4.80 -9.09
CA LEU A 159 4.35 3.54 -8.49
C LEU A 159 5.05 3.23 -7.17
N LEU A 160 6.39 3.39 -7.10
CA LEU A 160 7.17 3.18 -5.87
C LEU A 160 6.83 4.19 -4.78
N HIS A 161 6.61 5.46 -5.14
CA HIS A 161 6.16 6.49 -4.20
C HIS A 161 4.79 6.13 -3.62
N ALA A 162 3.82 5.77 -4.47
CA ALA A 162 2.49 5.37 -4.03
C ALA A 162 2.52 4.10 -3.15
N ALA A 163 3.38 3.13 -3.48
CA ALA A 163 3.59 1.95 -2.65
C ALA A 163 4.17 2.28 -1.28
N SER A 164 5.14 3.21 -1.22
CA SER A 164 5.73 3.66 0.04
C SER A 164 4.69 4.34 0.94
N GLU A 165 3.84 5.19 0.36
CA GLU A 165 2.72 5.79 1.08
C GLU A 165 1.70 4.76 1.55
N LEU A 166 1.37 3.76 0.73
CA LEU A 166 0.47 2.68 1.14
C LEU A 166 1.02 1.91 2.34
N VAL A 167 2.29 1.54 2.31
CA VAL A 167 2.98 0.87 3.43
C VAL A 167 2.95 1.75 4.68
N ARG A 168 3.20 3.06 4.53
CA ARG A 168 3.14 4.01 5.66
C ARG A 168 1.74 4.05 6.26
N LEU A 169 0.71 4.22 5.45
CA LEU A 169 -0.69 4.23 5.89
C LEU A 169 -1.08 2.92 6.58
N ALA A 170 -0.69 1.78 6.01
CA ALA A 170 -0.98 0.46 6.60
C ALA A 170 -0.29 0.24 7.95
N ASN A 171 0.95 0.72 8.11
CA ASN A 171 1.67 0.68 9.39
C ASN A 171 1.05 1.60 10.44
N GLU A 172 0.65 2.80 10.03
CA GLU A 172 0.11 3.80 10.94
C GLU A 172 -1.33 3.50 11.35
N PHE A 173 -2.08 2.75 10.53
CA PHE A 173 -3.50 2.46 10.73
C PHE A 173 -3.79 1.96 12.15
N GLU A 174 -4.64 2.70 12.87
CA GLU A 174 -5.16 2.27 14.17
C GLU A 174 -6.62 1.85 14.03
N PHE A 175 -6.93 0.69 14.60
CA PHE A 175 -8.31 0.26 14.70
C PHE A 175 -8.98 1.07 15.83
N PRO A 176 -10.11 1.74 15.56
CA PRO A 176 -10.83 2.50 16.57
C PRO A 176 -11.37 1.57 17.65
N GLU A 177 -11.69 2.15 18.81
CA GLU A 177 -12.36 1.41 19.87
C GLU A 177 -13.80 1.02 19.47
N GLY A 178 -14.12 -0.26 19.67
CA GLY A 178 -15.42 -0.83 19.32
C GLY A 178 -15.40 -1.60 17.99
N SER A 179 -16.48 -2.36 17.76
CA SER A 179 -16.63 -3.19 16.57
C SER A 179 -18.07 -3.16 16.11
N PHE A 180 -18.28 -3.32 14.80
CA PHE A 180 -19.60 -3.64 14.29
C PHE A 180 -20.02 -5.05 14.76
N GLN A 181 -21.33 -5.29 14.83
CA GLN A 181 -21.87 -6.62 15.13
C GLN A 181 -21.78 -7.58 13.94
N LYS A 182 -21.56 -7.05 12.73
CA LYS A 182 -21.44 -7.76 11.46
C LYS A 182 -20.52 -6.96 10.54
N PRO A 183 -19.81 -7.60 9.60
CA PRO A 183 -19.00 -6.90 8.63
C PRO A 183 -19.76 -5.83 7.85
N ARG A 184 -19.05 -4.79 7.44
CA ARG A 184 -19.59 -3.63 6.72
C ARG A 184 -18.73 -3.28 5.52
N ILE A 185 -19.37 -3.03 4.39
CA ILE A 185 -18.70 -2.42 3.23
C ILE A 185 -19.03 -0.94 3.21
N MET A 186 -18.00 -0.12 3.01
CA MET A 186 -18.07 1.33 2.97
C MET A 186 -17.35 1.82 1.73
N GLU A 187 -17.83 2.91 1.13
CA GLU A 187 -17.19 3.53 -0.02
C GLU A 187 -16.85 4.99 0.29
N VAL A 188 -15.58 5.34 0.15
CA VAL A 188 -15.05 6.68 0.39
C VAL A 188 -14.02 7.01 -0.68
N ASP A 189 -14.21 8.12 -1.40
CA ASP A 189 -13.29 8.58 -2.45
C ASP A 189 -12.92 7.50 -3.51
N GLY A 190 -13.91 6.71 -3.92
CA GLY A 190 -13.72 5.62 -4.89
C GLY A 190 -12.97 4.42 -4.34
N VAL A 191 -12.73 4.36 -3.03
CA VAL A 191 -12.18 3.20 -2.32
C VAL A 191 -13.31 2.49 -1.61
N ARG A 192 -13.50 1.22 -1.93
CA ARG A 192 -14.42 0.32 -1.23
C ARG A 192 -13.66 -0.46 -0.17
N ALA A 193 -13.96 -0.20 1.09
CA ALA A 193 -13.37 -0.82 2.26
C ALA A 193 -14.36 -1.80 2.89
N LEU A 194 -13.94 -3.04 3.11
CA LEU A 194 -14.61 -4.00 3.97
C LEU A 194 -14.05 -3.85 5.39
N ILE A 195 -14.94 -3.70 6.35
CA ILE A 195 -14.63 -3.62 7.77
C ILE A 195 -15.11 -4.90 8.44
N GLY A 196 -14.17 -5.65 9.01
CA GLY A 196 -14.43 -6.87 9.78
C GLY A 196 -15.00 -6.60 11.17
N THR A 197 -15.11 -7.65 11.98
CA THR A 197 -15.56 -7.56 13.36
C THR A 197 -14.47 -8.02 14.34
N MET A 198 -14.83 -8.23 15.61
CA MET A 198 -13.90 -8.71 16.65
C MET A 198 -14.03 -10.23 16.88
N GLY A 199 -14.76 -10.91 16.01
CA GLY A 199 -14.97 -12.35 16.10
C GLY A 199 -14.98 -12.96 14.71
N ASP A 200 -14.93 -14.28 14.69
CA ASP A 200 -14.62 -15.07 13.50
C ASP A 200 -15.58 -14.79 12.34
N ASP A 201 -15.05 -14.12 11.32
CA ASP A 201 -15.69 -13.72 10.09
C ASP A 201 -15.25 -14.60 8.92
N HIS A 202 -16.08 -14.64 7.87
CA HIS A 202 -15.77 -15.31 6.62
C HIS A 202 -15.90 -14.30 5.48
N HIS A 203 -14.77 -14.02 4.83
CA HIS A 203 -14.64 -12.98 3.82
C HIS A 203 -14.40 -13.59 2.44
N GLU A 204 -15.38 -13.49 1.56
CA GLU A 204 -15.24 -13.86 0.14
C GLU A 204 -14.88 -12.60 -0.68
N LEU A 205 -13.58 -12.40 -0.94
CA LEU A 205 -13.07 -11.17 -1.53
C LEU A 205 -13.10 -11.19 -3.06
N THR A 206 -13.74 -10.16 -3.61
CA THR A 206 -13.87 -9.89 -5.05
C THR A 206 -13.08 -8.66 -5.46
N ALA A 207 -12.89 -8.48 -6.78
CA ALA A 207 -12.06 -7.42 -7.38
C ALA A 207 -12.52 -5.97 -7.10
N ASP A 208 -13.70 -5.80 -6.52
CA ASP A 208 -14.30 -4.50 -6.19
C ASP A 208 -13.98 -4.05 -4.76
N ILE A 209 -13.38 -4.89 -3.93
CA ILE A 209 -12.86 -4.53 -2.59
C ILE A 209 -11.41 -4.08 -2.72
N HIS A 210 -11.15 -2.86 -2.25
CA HIS A 210 -9.83 -2.23 -2.30
C HIS A 210 -9.08 -2.39 -0.98
N ILE A 211 -9.81 -2.34 0.13
CA ILE A 211 -9.23 -2.42 1.48
C ILE A 211 -10.07 -3.38 2.29
N VAL A 212 -9.42 -4.25 3.05
CA VAL A 212 -10.03 -4.94 4.18
C VAL A 212 -9.35 -4.43 5.45
N CYS A 213 -10.14 -4.07 6.44
CA CYS A 213 -9.67 -3.70 7.77
C CYS A 213 -10.36 -4.63 8.77
N ASP A 214 -9.64 -5.62 9.27
CA ASP A 214 -10.15 -6.56 10.25
C ASP A 214 -9.52 -6.31 11.64
N PRO A 215 -10.32 -5.91 12.65
CA PRO A 215 -9.80 -5.71 14.00
C PRO A 215 -9.54 -7.03 14.74
N GLY A 216 -9.98 -8.19 14.23
CA GLY A 216 -9.49 -9.49 14.65
C GLY A 216 -10.56 -10.54 14.91
N GLY A 217 -10.13 -11.75 15.22
CA GLY A 217 -10.95 -12.96 15.20
C GLY A 217 -10.11 -14.09 14.65
N ASP A 218 -10.59 -15.34 14.63
CA ASP A 218 -9.94 -16.39 13.82
C ASP A 218 -10.69 -16.47 12.48
N ASP A 219 -10.33 -15.62 11.54
CA ASP A 219 -11.07 -15.37 10.31
C ASP A 219 -10.66 -16.27 9.13
N THR A 220 -11.55 -16.38 8.16
CA THR A 220 -11.26 -17.05 6.89
C THR A 220 -11.46 -16.11 5.71
N TYR A 221 -10.39 -15.89 4.95
CA TYR A 221 -10.36 -15.08 3.74
C TYR A 221 -10.25 -15.98 2.51
N THR A 222 -11.10 -15.78 1.51
CA THR A 222 -11.03 -16.50 0.23
C THR A 222 -11.12 -15.56 -0.97
N GLY A 223 -10.54 -15.96 -2.11
CA GLY A 223 -10.64 -15.18 -3.36
C GLY A 223 -9.37 -14.37 -3.67
N ALA A 224 -9.54 -13.11 -4.10
CA ALA A 224 -8.45 -12.20 -4.42
C ALA A 224 -8.00 -11.43 -3.17
N LEU A 225 -7.09 -12.02 -2.42
CA LEU A 225 -6.65 -11.58 -1.10
C LEU A 225 -5.51 -10.57 -1.20
N GLY A 226 -5.85 -9.29 -1.02
CA GLY A 226 -4.90 -8.21 -1.23
C GLY A 226 -4.29 -8.26 -2.63
N ALA A 227 -5.07 -8.64 -3.63
CA ALA A 227 -4.60 -8.84 -5.00
C ALA A 227 -5.44 -8.04 -6.00
N THR A 228 -4.78 -7.27 -6.86
CA THR A 228 -5.49 -6.53 -7.90
C THR A 228 -5.93 -7.48 -9.02
N SER A 229 -7.18 -7.34 -9.42
CA SER A 229 -7.91 -8.28 -10.29
C SER A 229 -8.62 -7.60 -11.46
N SER A 230 -8.50 -6.27 -11.57
CA SER A 230 -8.90 -5.52 -12.76
C SER A 230 -7.98 -4.31 -13.01
N PRO A 231 -7.89 -3.80 -14.26
CA PRO A 231 -7.08 -2.62 -14.59
C PRO A 231 -7.45 -1.36 -13.79
N ASP A 232 -8.71 -1.25 -13.39
CA ASP A 232 -9.23 -0.06 -12.72
C ASP A 232 -9.13 -0.16 -11.19
N GLN A 233 -8.74 -1.31 -10.63
CA GLN A 233 -8.73 -1.48 -9.16
C GLN A 233 -7.61 -0.65 -8.51
N GLY A 234 -6.41 -0.65 -9.10
CA GLY A 234 -5.25 0.13 -8.65
C GLY A 234 -4.61 -0.37 -7.36
N LEU A 235 -5.37 -0.68 -6.31
CA LEU A 235 -4.85 -1.29 -5.09
C LEU A 235 -5.82 -2.30 -4.47
N SER A 236 -5.25 -3.29 -3.78
CA SER A 236 -5.96 -4.23 -2.93
C SER A 236 -5.10 -4.55 -1.72
N ILE A 237 -5.57 -4.19 -0.53
CA ILE A 237 -4.85 -4.41 0.73
C ILE A 237 -5.75 -5.05 1.77
N ILE A 238 -5.20 -6.01 2.51
CA ILE A 238 -5.79 -6.51 3.77
C ILE A 238 -4.95 -5.98 4.92
N ILE A 239 -5.58 -5.35 5.90
CA ILE A 239 -4.98 -4.94 7.17
C ILE A 239 -5.70 -5.74 8.24
N ASP A 240 -4.99 -6.67 8.84
CA ASP A 240 -5.51 -7.56 9.88
C ASP A 240 -4.71 -7.34 11.18
N ARG A 241 -5.43 -7.20 12.28
CA ARG A 241 -4.82 -6.80 13.55
C ARG A 241 -4.32 -7.98 14.36
N ALA A 242 -5.12 -9.03 14.49
CA ALA A 242 -4.89 -10.10 15.44
C ALA A 242 -5.85 -11.28 15.18
N GLY A 243 -5.33 -12.49 15.20
CA GLY A 243 -6.15 -13.68 14.97
C GLY A 243 -5.29 -14.91 14.77
N ASN A 244 -5.88 -16.06 14.46
CA ASN A 244 -5.17 -17.13 13.76
C ASN A 244 -5.93 -17.43 12.48
N ASP A 245 -5.59 -16.67 11.45
CA ASP A 245 -6.39 -16.49 10.26
C ASP A 245 -6.01 -17.48 9.16
N THR A 246 -6.96 -17.79 8.30
CA THR A 246 -6.72 -18.60 7.10
C THR A 246 -6.95 -17.77 5.84
N TYR A 247 -5.89 -17.60 5.07
CA TYR A 247 -5.88 -16.91 3.78
C TYR A 247 -5.84 -17.93 2.64
N ASP A 248 -6.96 -18.22 2.01
CA ASP A 248 -7.08 -19.17 0.88
C ASP A 248 -7.27 -18.44 -0.45
N GLY A 249 -6.14 -18.03 -1.04
CA GLY A 249 -6.10 -17.24 -2.26
C GLY A 249 -6.21 -18.08 -3.53
N ILE A 250 -6.92 -17.54 -4.52
CA ILE A 250 -6.99 -18.11 -5.88
C ILE A 250 -5.65 -17.96 -6.63
N GLU A 251 -5.58 -18.43 -7.88
CA GLU A 251 -4.42 -18.18 -8.75
C GLU A 251 -4.18 -16.67 -8.92
N CYS A 252 -2.95 -16.20 -8.72
CA CYS A 252 -2.62 -14.76 -8.63
C CYS A 252 -3.43 -14.01 -7.55
N GLY A 253 -3.91 -14.71 -6.53
CA GLY A 253 -4.87 -14.20 -5.55
C GLY A 253 -4.27 -13.87 -4.19
N LEU A 254 -2.96 -14.02 -3.96
CA LEU A 254 -2.32 -13.63 -2.70
C LEU A 254 -1.36 -12.46 -2.93
N ALA A 255 -1.66 -11.30 -2.33
CA ALA A 255 -0.77 -10.13 -2.30
C ALA A 255 -0.18 -9.77 -3.68
N THR A 256 -0.96 -9.94 -4.75
CA THR A 256 -0.46 -9.85 -6.14
C THR A 256 -0.83 -8.50 -6.76
N GLY A 257 0.18 -7.75 -7.18
CA GLY A 257 0.01 -6.45 -7.86
C GLY A 257 0.08 -6.59 -9.39
N ARG A 258 -1.08 -6.68 -10.03
CA ARG A 258 -1.25 -6.58 -11.50
C ARG A 258 -1.80 -5.20 -11.85
N LEU A 259 -1.01 -4.38 -12.52
CA LEU A 259 -1.33 -2.96 -12.76
C LEU A 259 -1.82 -2.25 -11.50
N GLY A 260 -1.16 -2.53 -10.39
CA GLY A 260 -1.59 -2.06 -9.10
C GLY A 260 -0.75 -2.64 -7.97
N ILE A 261 -1.17 -2.35 -6.75
CA ILE A 261 -0.47 -2.79 -5.54
C ILE A 261 -1.35 -3.79 -4.79
N GLY A 262 -0.81 -4.99 -4.58
CA GLY A 262 -1.40 -6.02 -3.74
C GLY A 262 -0.63 -6.15 -2.42
N MET A 263 -1.33 -6.24 -1.28
CA MET A 263 -0.70 -6.33 0.04
C MET A 263 -1.57 -7.08 1.05
N ILE A 264 -0.93 -7.87 1.91
CA ILE A 264 -1.54 -8.37 3.16
C ILE A 264 -0.65 -7.89 4.28
N PHE A 265 -1.23 -7.17 5.23
CA PHE A 265 -0.58 -6.58 6.41
C PHE A 265 -1.24 -7.17 7.66
N ASP A 266 -0.75 -8.33 8.03
CA ASP A 266 -1.16 -9.09 9.21
C ASP A 266 -0.16 -8.83 10.34
N ARG A 267 -0.68 -8.42 11.50
CA ARG A 267 0.11 -7.85 12.60
C ARG A 267 0.40 -8.85 13.72
N ALA A 268 -0.43 -9.86 13.93
CA ALA A 268 -0.29 -10.79 15.04
C ALA A 268 -1.15 -12.04 14.83
N GLY A 269 -0.58 -13.20 15.12
CA GLY A 269 -1.30 -14.46 14.93
C GLY A 269 -0.37 -15.60 14.56
N ASP A 270 -0.93 -16.82 14.57
CA ASP A 270 -0.33 -18.00 13.96
C ASP A 270 -1.11 -18.36 12.67
N ASP A 271 -0.88 -17.59 11.60
CA ASP A 271 -1.74 -17.58 10.42
C ASP A 271 -1.32 -18.58 9.33
N THR A 272 -2.31 -19.02 8.54
CA THR A 272 -2.12 -19.96 7.44
C THR A 272 -2.38 -19.31 6.09
N TYR A 273 -1.35 -19.26 5.26
CA TYR A 273 -1.42 -18.74 3.89
C TYR A 273 -1.41 -19.88 2.87
N ARG A 274 -2.49 -19.99 2.08
CA ARG A 274 -2.66 -20.96 1.00
C ARG A 274 -2.85 -20.20 -0.30
N GLY A 275 -2.03 -20.52 -1.30
CA GLY A 275 -2.11 -19.93 -2.61
C GLY A 275 -1.78 -20.93 -3.70
N SER A 276 -2.28 -20.67 -4.90
CA SER A 276 -1.92 -21.39 -6.12
C SER A 276 -0.75 -20.70 -6.84
N VAL A 277 -0.52 -21.04 -8.12
CA VAL A 277 0.50 -20.43 -8.98
C VAL A 277 0.38 -18.89 -8.95
N GLY A 278 1.52 -18.20 -8.77
CA GLY A 278 1.56 -16.74 -8.74
C GLY A 278 1.13 -16.10 -7.42
N GLY A 279 1.38 -16.72 -6.26
CA GLY A 279 1.32 -16.06 -4.95
C GLY A 279 2.51 -16.45 -4.07
N PRO A 280 2.56 -16.02 -2.79
CA PRO A 280 2.47 -14.65 -2.30
C PRO A 280 3.70 -13.80 -2.70
N ALA A 281 3.54 -12.47 -2.73
CA ALA A 281 4.56 -11.46 -3.06
C ALA A 281 5.06 -11.41 -4.51
N SER A 282 4.19 -11.73 -5.48
CA SER A 282 4.44 -11.39 -6.87
C SER A 282 3.91 -9.99 -7.21
N ALA A 283 4.81 -9.02 -7.21
CA ALA A 283 4.56 -7.71 -7.83
C ALA A 283 5.14 -7.70 -9.24
N PHE A 284 4.35 -7.29 -10.24
CA PHE A 284 4.88 -6.93 -11.55
C PHE A 284 5.27 -5.44 -11.51
N VAL A 285 6.57 -5.15 -11.64
CA VAL A 285 7.11 -3.78 -11.77
C VAL A 285 7.90 -3.64 -13.05
#